data_AF-A0A1D6HXC5-F1
#
_entry.id   AF-A0A1D6HXC5-F1
#
_cell.length_a   1.000
_cell.length_b   1.000
_cell.length_c   1.000
_cell.angle_alpha   90.00
_cell.angle_beta   90.00
_cell.angle_gamma   90.00
#
_symmetry.space_group_name_H-M   'P 1'
#
loop_
_entity.id
_entity.type
_entity.pdbx_description
1 polymer ?
#
loop_
_entity_poly.entity_id
_entity_poly.type
_entity_poly.pdbx_seq_one_letter_code
_entity_poly.pdbx_strand_id
1 'polypeptide(L)'
;MWAEAMGKLECMDSADRERLWPQLVQGFKDLSHRLKLQDEVLVSDTDRLSMTHSNVKKLQRHFQADTYPWIQRLKQQELAIQRRLLRFVRIVEALENRGYRCPLTKEEADLYERLVAILKRVRFSPHLLFLLFGRLWVLIDFGLLFAAKRT
;
A
#
# COMPACT_ATOMS: atom_id res chain seq x y z
N MET A 1 20.33 -18.34 -44.29
CA MET A 1 20.22 -18.63 -42.84
C MET A 1 20.29 -17.37 -41.97
N TRP A 2 21.31 -16.51 -42.07
CA TRP A 2 21.36 -15.26 -41.28
C TRP A 2 20.19 -14.30 -41.57
N ALA A 3 19.94 -14.00 -42.85
CA ALA A 3 18.82 -13.15 -43.27
C ALA A 3 17.44 -13.69 -42.83
N GLU A 4 17.31 -15.01 -42.73
CA GLU A 4 16.08 -15.66 -42.26
C GLU A 4 15.91 -15.49 -40.74
N ALA A 5 16.99 -15.62 -39.96
CA ALA A 5 16.96 -15.39 -38.52
C ALA A 5 16.68 -13.92 -38.16
N MET A 6 17.27 -12.99 -38.90
CA MET A 6 16.98 -11.55 -38.77
C MET A 6 15.55 -11.23 -39.17
N GLY A 7 15.05 -11.78 -40.29
CA GLY A 7 13.66 -11.59 -40.70
C GLY A 7 12.66 -12.12 -39.67
N LYS A 8 12.97 -13.25 -39.01
CA LYS A 8 12.16 -13.75 -37.88
C LYS A 8 12.19 -12.81 -36.68
N LEU A 9 13.37 -12.30 -36.31
CA LEU A 9 13.52 -11.37 -35.20
C LEU A 9 12.74 -10.07 -35.46
N GLU A 10 12.82 -9.51 -36.67
CA GLU A 10 12.09 -8.30 -37.08
C GLU A 10 10.56 -8.47 -36.96
N CYS A 11 10.04 -9.69 -37.10
CA CYS A 11 8.64 -10.02 -36.90
C CYS A 11 8.22 -10.24 -35.43
N MET A 12 9.15 -10.26 -34.46
CA MET A 12 8.83 -10.40 -33.02
C MET A 12 8.38 -9.07 -32.41
N ASP A 13 7.86 -9.09 -31.19
CA ASP A 13 7.45 -7.87 -30.47
C ASP A 13 8.63 -6.93 -30.20
N SER A 14 8.35 -5.63 -30.03
CA SER A 14 9.41 -4.61 -29.83
C SER A 14 10.32 -4.91 -28.65
N ALA A 15 9.77 -5.46 -27.56
CA ALA A 15 10.53 -5.83 -26.38
C ALA A 15 11.57 -6.93 -26.66
N ASP A 16 11.26 -7.87 -27.55
CA ASP A 16 12.17 -8.94 -27.93
C ASP A 16 13.19 -8.47 -28.96
N ARG A 17 12.77 -7.62 -29.91
CA ARG A 17 13.67 -7.02 -30.91
C ARG A 17 14.80 -6.19 -30.31
N GLU A 18 14.55 -5.53 -29.19
CA GLU A 18 15.55 -4.71 -28.49
C GLU A 18 16.50 -5.54 -27.61
N ARG A 19 16.10 -6.77 -27.25
CA ARG A 19 16.81 -7.59 -26.24
C ARG A 19 17.49 -8.82 -26.80
N LEU A 20 17.03 -9.29 -27.97
CA LEU A 20 17.51 -10.50 -28.60
C LEU A 20 18.31 -10.16 -29.86
N TRP A 21 19.28 -11.00 -30.17
CA TRP A 21 20.04 -10.94 -31.41
C TRP A 21 20.39 -12.37 -31.85
N PRO A 22 20.44 -12.67 -33.16
CA PRO A 22 20.73 -14.03 -33.60
C PRO A 22 22.19 -14.40 -33.35
N GLN A 23 22.41 -15.51 -32.65
CA GLN A 23 23.75 -16.04 -32.39
C GLN A 23 23.97 -17.32 -33.19
N LEU A 24 25.10 -17.41 -33.89
CA LEU A 24 25.50 -18.65 -34.57
C LEU A 24 25.87 -19.71 -33.54
N VAL A 25 25.32 -20.91 -33.71
CA VAL A 25 25.61 -22.08 -32.86
C VAL A 25 25.85 -23.26 -33.78
N GLN A 26 27.07 -23.82 -33.77
CA GLN A 26 27.44 -24.89 -34.68
C GLN A 26 27.96 -26.13 -33.92
N GLY A 27 27.27 -27.25 -34.11
CA GLY A 27 27.65 -28.54 -33.52
C GLY A 27 27.44 -28.62 -32.01
N PHE A 28 27.86 -29.74 -31.43
CA PHE A 28 27.59 -30.07 -30.02
C PHE A 28 28.40 -29.24 -29.03
N LYS A 29 29.59 -28.74 -29.43
CA LYS A 29 30.45 -27.94 -28.55
C LYS A 29 29.78 -26.62 -28.16
N ASP A 30 29.25 -25.89 -29.14
CA ASP A 30 28.58 -24.60 -28.90
C ASP A 30 27.26 -24.80 -28.14
N LEU A 31 26.54 -25.88 -28.44
CA LEU A 31 25.32 -26.24 -27.72
C LEU A 31 25.60 -26.56 -26.24
N SER A 32 26.66 -27.34 -25.97
CA SER A 32 27.08 -27.65 -24.60
C SER A 32 27.51 -26.39 -23.85
N HIS A 33 28.19 -25.46 -24.51
CA HIS A 33 28.54 -24.17 -23.91
C HIS A 33 27.29 -23.35 -23.55
N ARG A 34 26.28 -23.29 -24.43
CA ARG A 34 25.01 -22.62 -24.14
C ARG A 34 24.26 -23.25 -22.97
N LEU A 35 24.29 -24.57 -22.84
CA LEU A 35 23.68 -25.27 -21.71
C LEU A 35 24.35 -24.90 -20.39
N LYS A 36 25.69 -24.83 -20.36
CA LYS A 36 26.43 -24.38 -19.17
C LYS A 36 26.07 -22.94 -18.77
N LEU A 37 25.99 -22.02 -19.74
CA LEU A 37 25.56 -20.65 -19.47
C LEU A 37 24.13 -20.61 -18.91
N GLN A 38 23.23 -21.46 -19.39
CA GLN A 38 21.87 -21.56 -18.85
C GLN A 38 21.89 -22.04 -17.40
N ASP A 39 22.67 -23.08 -17.07
CA ASP A 39 22.80 -23.58 -15.71
C ASP A 39 23.34 -22.51 -14.75
N GLU A 40 24.38 -21.77 -15.16
CA GLU A 40 24.95 -20.66 -14.39
C GLU A 40 23.92 -19.55 -14.11
N VAL A 41 23.17 -19.14 -15.14
CA VAL A 41 22.11 -18.13 -14.99
C VAL A 41 20.99 -18.62 -14.08
N LEU A 42 20.56 -19.88 -14.20
CA LEU A 42 19.53 -20.47 -13.36
C LEU A 42 19.91 -20.49 -11.88
N VAL A 43 21.17 -20.82 -11.57
CA VAL A 43 21.68 -20.78 -10.19
C VAL A 43 21.66 -19.34 -9.66
N SER A 44 22.20 -18.39 -10.42
CA SER A 44 22.21 -16.98 -10.04
C SER A 44 20.80 -16.43 -9.82
N ASP A 45 19.85 -16.74 -10.70
CA ASP A 45 18.47 -16.28 -10.55
C ASP A 45 17.77 -16.93 -9.36
N THR A 46 18.07 -18.19 -9.06
CA THR A 46 17.58 -18.88 -7.85
C THR A 46 18.07 -18.16 -6.58
N ASP A 47 19.34 -17.75 -6.54
CA ASP A 47 19.92 -17.01 -5.41
C ASP A 47 19.27 -15.63 -5.26
N ARG A 48 19.06 -14.92 -6.38
CA ARG A 48 18.38 -13.61 -6.39
C ARG A 48 16.93 -13.72 -5.89
N LEU A 49 16.22 -14.77 -6.30
CA LEU A 49 14.87 -15.05 -5.82
C LEU A 49 14.85 -15.41 -4.34
N SER A 50 15.80 -16.22 -3.87
CA SER A 50 15.97 -16.56 -2.46
C SER A 50 16.22 -15.33 -1.59
N MET A 51 17.12 -14.44 -2.02
CA MET A 51 17.37 -13.15 -1.38
C MET A 51 16.11 -12.28 -1.32
N THR A 52 15.41 -12.13 -2.44
CA THR A 52 14.17 -11.34 -2.53
C THR A 52 13.11 -11.89 -1.58
N HIS A 53 12.91 -13.21 -1.56
CA HIS A 53 12.00 -13.87 -0.65
C HIS A 53 12.36 -13.64 0.83
N SER A 54 13.66 -13.67 1.16
CA SER A 54 14.13 -13.37 2.52
C SER A 54 13.83 -11.92 2.94
N ASN A 55 13.98 -10.97 2.01
CA ASN A 55 13.69 -9.55 2.24
C ASN A 55 12.20 -9.31 2.43
N VAL A 56 11.36 -9.94 1.60
CA VAL A 56 9.90 -9.89 1.76
C VAL A 56 9.48 -10.44 3.12
N LYS A 57 10.07 -11.55 3.58
CA LYS A 57 9.80 -12.10 4.92
C LYS A 57 10.19 -11.13 6.04
N LYS A 58 11.34 -10.45 5.93
CA LYS A 58 11.74 -9.43 6.92
C LYS A 58 10.75 -8.27 6.96
N LEU A 59 10.35 -7.76 5.80
CA LEU A 59 9.36 -6.69 5.69
C LEU A 59 8.00 -7.11 6.29
N GLN A 60 7.55 -8.33 5.98
CA GLN A 60 6.31 -8.86 6.54
C GLN A 60 6.36 -8.94 8.07
N ARG A 61 7.48 -9.42 8.64
CA ARG A 61 7.67 -9.49 10.09
C ARG A 61 7.66 -8.10 10.73
N HIS A 62 8.39 -7.14 10.17
CA HIS A 62 8.42 -5.75 10.66
C HIS A 62 7.03 -5.12 10.60
N PHE A 63 6.29 -5.32 9.52
CA PHE A 63 4.92 -4.81 9.42
C PHE A 63 4.01 -5.39 10.51
N GLN A 64 4.08 -6.71 10.75
CA GLN A 64 3.26 -7.39 11.75
C GLN A 64 3.64 -7.02 13.19
N ALA A 65 4.94 -6.92 13.48
CA ALA A 65 5.43 -6.67 14.83
C ALA A 65 5.37 -5.19 15.23
N ASP A 66 5.66 -4.29 14.30
CA ASP A 66 5.90 -2.87 14.61
C ASP A 66 4.81 -1.98 14.03
N THR A 67 4.66 -1.99 12.70
CA THR A 67 3.78 -1.05 12.01
C THR A 67 2.31 -1.26 12.36
N TYR A 68 1.83 -2.51 12.36
CA TYR A 68 0.43 -2.80 12.61
C TYR A 68 0.00 -2.47 14.05
N PRO A 69 0.72 -2.89 15.11
CA PRO A 69 0.39 -2.50 16.48
C PRO A 69 0.51 -1.00 16.72
N TRP A 70 1.46 -0.32 16.07
CA TRP A 70 1.58 1.13 16.15
C TRP A 70 0.36 1.84 15.56
N ILE A 71 -0.14 1.40 14.39
CA ILE A 71 -1.38 1.93 13.80
C ILE A 71 -2.57 1.73 14.75
N GLN A 72 -2.68 0.56 15.41
CA GLN A 72 -3.77 0.30 16.35
C GLN A 72 -3.72 1.24 17.57
N ARG A 73 -2.52 1.48 18.12
CA ARG A 73 -2.31 2.44 19.21
C ARG A 73 -2.74 3.85 18.80
N LEU A 74 -2.36 4.29 17.61
CA LEU A 74 -2.77 5.60 17.09
C LEU A 74 -4.29 5.73 16.95
N LYS A 75 -4.97 4.71 16.41
CA LYS A 75 -6.43 4.71 16.31
C LYS A 75 -7.12 4.81 17.68
N GLN A 76 -6.58 4.11 18.69
CA GLN A 76 -7.12 4.19 20.05
C GLN A 76 -6.91 5.59 20.66
N GLN A 77 -5.74 6.20 20.45
CA GLN A 77 -5.46 7.56 20.89
C GLN A 77 -6.36 8.58 20.21
N GLU A 78 -6.60 8.44 18.91
CA GLU A 78 -7.53 9.29 18.15
C GLU A 78 -8.93 9.26 18.77
N LEU A 79 -9.48 8.06 19.04
CA LEU A 79 -10.79 7.93 19.69
C LEU A 79 -10.81 8.54 21.10
N ALA A 80 -9.72 8.40 21.86
CA ALA A 80 -9.62 9.00 23.19
C ALA A 80 -9.62 10.54 23.12
N ILE A 81 -8.89 11.12 22.17
CA ILE A 81 -8.85 12.57 21.93
C ILE A 81 -10.22 13.07 21.46
N GLN A 82 -10.87 12.39 20.52
CA GLN A 82 -12.22 12.75 20.05
C GLN A 82 -13.22 12.80 21.21
N ARG A 83 -13.19 11.82 22.13
CA ARG A 83 -14.06 11.84 23.33
C ARG A 83 -13.74 12.99 24.29
N ARG A 84 -12.47 13.36 24.44
CA ARG A 84 -12.07 14.52 25.27
C ARG A 84 -12.53 15.82 24.63
N LEU A 85 -12.37 15.96 23.32
CA LEU A 85 -12.83 17.12 22.56
C LEU A 85 -14.35 17.30 22.66
N LEU A 86 -15.12 16.21 22.50
CA LEU A 86 -16.58 16.26 22.67
C LEU A 86 -16.99 16.74 24.07
N ARG A 87 -16.28 16.31 25.11
CA ARG A 87 -16.53 16.81 26.48
C ARG A 87 -16.22 18.30 26.60
N PHE A 88 -15.10 18.75 26.06
CA PHE A 88 -14.73 20.16 26.07
C PHE A 88 -15.75 21.02 25.33
N VAL A 89 -16.16 20.62 24.12
CA VAL A 89 -17.18 21.33 23.32
C VAL A 89 -18.49 21.46 24.11
N ARG A 90 -18.97 20.40 24.76
CA ARG A 90 -20.18 20.47 25.59
C ARG A 90 -20.06 21.43 26.77
N ILE A 91 -18.88 21.51 27.40
CA ILE A 91 -18.63 22.46 28.50
C ILE A 91 -18.66 23.89 27.97
N VAL A 92 -18.00 24.15 26.83
CA VAL A 92 -18.01 25.47 26.17
C VAL A 92 -19.43 25.87 25.80
N GLU A 93 -20.19 25.00 25.14
CA GLU A 93 -21.60 25.23 24.79
C GLU A 93 -22.44 25.55 26.05
N ALA A 94 -22.25 24.82 27.15
CA ALA A 94 -22.98 25.06 28.41
C ALA A 94 -22.62 26.41 29.06
N LEU A 95 -21.36 26.84 28.96
CA LEU A 95 -20.91 28.15 29.45
C LEU A 95 -21.47 29.29 28.59
N GLU A 96 -21.42 29.15 27.26
CA GLU A 96 -21.99 30.11 26.32
C GLU A 96 -23.50 30.30 26.53
N ASN A 97 -24.24 29.20 26.71
CA ASN A 97 -25.69 29.23 26.97
C ASN A 97 -26.07 29.89 28.31
N ARG A 98 -25.14 29.93 29.28
CA ARG A 98 -25.32 30.63 30.56
C ARG A 98 -24.96 32.11 30.51
N GLY A 99 -24.61 32.64 29.33
CA GLY A 99 -24.28 34.04 29.12
C GLY A 99 -22.83 34.40 29.44
N TYR A 100 -21.97 33.42 29.77
CA TYR A 100 -20.52 33.61 29.82
C TYR A 100 -19.96 33.66 28.39
N ARG A 101 -20.29 34.73 27.65
CA ARG A 101 -19.54 35.07 26.45
C ARG A 101 -18.18 35.58 26.89
N CYS A 102 -17.16 34.72 26.87
CA CYS A 102 -15.80 35.24 26.85
C CYS A 102 -15.69 36.16 25.63
N PRO A 103 -15.18 37.39 25.75
CA PRO A 103 -14.85 38.19 24.58
C PRO A 103 -13.76 37.43 23.83
N LEU A 104 -14.17 36.70 22.79
CA LEU A 104 -13.28 35.95 21.92
C LEU A 104 -12.22 36.94 21.43
N THR A 105 -10.97 36.70 21.80
CA THR A 105 -9.88 37.42 21.14
C THR A 105 -9.93 37.09 19.65
N LYS A 106 -9.48 37.99 18.77
CA LYS A 106 -9.55 37.80 17.30
C LYS A 106 -8.99 36.45 16.85
N GLU A 107 -8.01 35.93 17.59
CA GLU A 107 -7.33 34.65 17.36
C GLU A 107 -8.21 33.44 17.74
N GLU A 108 -8.99 33.53 18.82
CA GLU A 108 -9.93 32.49 19.25
C GLU A 108 -11.15 32.39 18.33
N ALA A 109 -11.58 33.51 17.73
CA ALA A 109 -12.62 33.53 16.70
C ALA A 109 -12.21 32.79 15.42
N ASP A 110 -10.98 33.01 14.98
CA ASP A 110 -10.43 32.32 13.82
C ASP A 110 -10.24 30.82 14.09
N LEU A 111 -9.85 30.44 15.32
CA LEU A 111 -9.80 29.04 15.76
C LEU A 111 -11.18 28.38 15.80
N TYR A 112 -12.21 29.07 16.29
CA TYR A 112 -13.58 28.57 16.29
C TYR A 112 -14.09 28.34 14.86
N GLU A 113 -13.85 29.29 13.95
CA GLU A 113 -14.25 29.18 12.55
C GLU A 113 -13.54 28.00 11.85
N ARG A 114 -12.24 27.79 12.13
CA ARG A 114 -11.49 26.61 11.68
C ARG A 114 -12.04 25.31 12.27
N LEU A 115 -12.40 25.27 13.55
CA LEU A 115 -13.00 24.09 14.19
C LEU A 115 -14.38 23.77 13.60
N VAL A 116 -15.22 24.78 13.35
CA VAL A 116 -16.51 24.62 12.68
C VAL A 116 -16.33 24.15 11.23
N ALA A 117 -15.32 24.65 10.52
CA ALA A 117 -14.99 24.19 9.17
C ALA A 117 -14.51 22.72 9.17
N ILE A 118 -13.69 22.32 10.14
CA ILE A 118 -13.27 20.93 10.34
C ILE A 118 -14.49 20.06 10.69
N LEU A 119 -15.35 20.50 11.61
CA LEU A 119 -16.56 19.77 12.00
C LEU A 119 -17.51 19.58 10.81
N LYS A 120 -17.71 20.62 9.98
CA LYS A 120 -18.46 20.52 8.72
C LYS A 120 -17.79 19.55 7.76
N ARG A 121 -16.47 19.58 7.59
CA ARG A 121 -15.73 18.61 6.76
C ARG A 121 -15.88 17.17 7.25
N VAL A 122 -15.85 16.92 8.56
CA VAL A 122 -16.01 15.59 9.14
C VAL A 122 -17.45 15.09 9.02
N ARG A 123 -18.44 15.98 9.19
CA ARG A 123 -19.87 15.64 9.08
C ARG A 123 -20.34 15.48 7.62
N PHE A 124 -19.69 16.16 6.67
CA PHE A 124 -19.96 16.10 5.23
C PHE A 124 -18.91 15.31 4.44
N SER A 125 -18.11 14.44 5.06
CA SER A 125 -17.22 13.55 4.30
C SER A 125 -17.95 12.23 4.01
N PRO A 126 -18.60 12.05 2.84
CA PRO A 126 -19.10 10.74 2.41
C PRO A 126 -17.98 9.70 2.34
N HIS A 127 -16.71 10.10 2.29
CA HIS A 127 -15.57 9.21 2.36
C HIS A 127 -15.40 8.50 3.71
N LEU A 128 -15.79 9.07 4.84
CA LEU A 128 -15.71 8.36 6.13
C LEU A 128 -16.79 7.28 6.26
N LEU A 129 -17.99 7.51 5.71
CA LEU A 129 -19.04 6.49 5.58
C LEU A 129 -18.66 5.42 4.55
N PHE A 130 -18.09 5.80 3.40
CA PHE A 130 -17.59 4.86 2.39
C PHE A 130 -16.37 4.06 2.86
N LEU A 131 -15.47 4.63 3.67
CA LEU A 131 -14.31 3.93 4.22
C LEU A 131 -14.70 3.01 5.37
N LEU A 132 -15.76 3.31 6.14
CA LEU A 132 -16.28 2.42 7.17
C LEU A 132 -17.08 1.25 6.57
N PHE A 133 -17.95 1.50 5.59
CA PHE A 133 -18.70 0.44 4.89
C PHE A 133 -17.87 -0.34 3.87
N GLY A 134 -17.01 0.35 3.10
CA GLY A 134 -16.14 -0.27 2.10
C GLY A 134 -15.01 -1.11 2.70
N ARG A 135 -14.44 -0.72 3.85
CA ARG A 135 -13.48 -1.58 4.56
C ARG A 135 -14.14 -2.79 5.22
N LEU A 136 -15.41 -2.69 5.62
CA LEU A 136 -16.15 -3.83 6.14
C LEU A 136 -16.41 -4.87 5.03
N TRP A 137 -16.70 -4.42 3.81
CA TRP A 137 -16.90 -5.31 2.66
C TRP A 137 -15.62 -6.02 2.21
N VAL A 138 -14.50 -5.29 2.10
CA VAL A 138 -13.19 -5.88 1.74
C VAL A 138 -12.67 -6.85 2.82
N LEU A 139 -12.97 -6.63 4.10
CA LEU A 139 -12.59 -7.55 5.17
C LEU A 139 -13.47 -8.83 5.19
N ILE A 140 -14.74 -8.75 4.78
CA ILE A 140 -15.63 -9.91 4.65
C ILE A 140 -15.18 -10.80 3.47
N ASP A 141 -14.84 -10.21 2.33
CA ASP A 141 -14.37 -10.97 1.15
C ASP A 141 -13.04 -11.67 1.39
N PHE A 142 -12.07 -11.01 2.05
CA PHE A 142 -10.81 -11.66 2.41
C PHE A 142 -10.97 -12.75 3.47
N GLY A 143 -11.92 -12.63 4.40
CA GLY A 143 -12.25 -13.66 5.39
C GLY A 143 -12.85 -14.92 4.76
N LEU A 144 -13.75 -14.75 3.80
CA LEU A 144 -14.37 -15.86 3.04
C LEU A 144 -13.36 -16.55 2.11
N LEU A 145 -12.48 -15.78 1.44
CA LEU A 145 -11.45 -16.34 0.55
C LEU A 145 -10.38 -17.15 1.31
N PHE A 146 -10.08 -16.78 2.56
CA PHE A 146 -9.13 -17.52 3.40
C PHE A 146 -9.76 -18.73 4.10
N ALA A 147 -11.06 -18.70 4.38
CA ALA A 147 -11.80 -19.84 4.92
C ALA A 147 -12.02 -20.95 3.87
N ALA A 148 -12.29 -20.59 2.61
CA ALA A 148 -12.52 -21.54 1.52
C ALA A 148 -11.25 -22.28 1.03
N LYS A 149 -10.06 -21.86 1.47
CA LYS A 149 -8.78 -22.50 1.10
C LYS A 149 -8.25 -23.45 2.18
N ARG A 150 -9.03 -23.68 3.25
CA ARG A 150 -8.63 -24.48 4.42
C ARG A 150 -9.53 -25.70 4.69
N THR A 151 -10.39 -26.05 3.74
CA THR A 151 -11.19 -27.29 3.68
C THR A 151 -10.87 -27.99 2.37
#